data_AF-A0A8J9S1A6-F1
#
_entry.id   AF-A0A8J9S1A6-F1
#
_cell.length_a   1.000
_cell.length_b   1.000
_cell.length_c   1.000
_cell.angle_alpha   90.00
_cell.angle_beta   90.00
_cell.angle_gamma   90.00
#
_symmetry.space_group_name_H-M   'P 1'
#
loop_
_entity.id
_entity.type
_entity.pdbx_description
1 polymer ?
#
loop_
_entity_poly.entity_id
_entity_poly.type
_entity_poly.pdbx_seq_one_letter_code
_entity_poly.pdbx_strand_id
1 'polypeptide(L)'
;MSSIAGAAASKTLWGKIKSVPIQHPFAFGFFLSGFKTSFSDLLVQKVVEQRETIDWKRNAAFASFGFFYLGGVQYAIYVPLFSRMFPGAAGFAAKSLRDKLKDAKGMFQCGAQVVLDQCVHHPLMYFPVFYCTRELVVHDEPDLKRCLNEYRGNMKEDLVALWKVWVPSTIINFAFMPMWARIPFVAATSLLWTSILSAMRGGD
;
A
#
# COMPACT_ATOMS: atom_id res chain seq x y z
N MET A 1 36.73 -8.88 27.00
CA MET A 1 35.36 -8.75 27.58
C MET A 1 34.46 -7.73 26.85
N SER A 2 34.99 -6.84 26.01
CA SER A 2 34.21 -5.85 25.23
C SER A 2 33.34 -6.41 24.08
N SER A 3 33.74 -7.53 23.47
CA SER A 3 33.02 -8.13 22.33
C SER A 3 31.68 -8.78 22.72
N ILE A 4 31.57 -9.33 23.93
CA ILE A 4 30.37 -10.06 24.39
C ILE A 4 29.24 -9.07 24.75
N ALA A 5 29.56 -7.91 25.30
CA ALA A 5 28.59 -6.86 25.61
C ALA A 5 27.98 -6.23 24.35
N GLY A 6 28.78 -6.00 23.30
CA GLY A 6 28.28 -5.50 22.01
C GLY A 6 27.36 -6.48 21.28
N ALA A 7 27.65 -7.78 21.35
CA ALA A 7 26.80 -8.82 20.79
C ALA A 7 25.47 -8.99 21.55
N ALA A 8 25.49 -8.85 22.88
CA ALA A 8 24.28 -8.85 23.70
C ALA A 8 23.40 -7.62 23.43
N ALA A 9 23.99 -6.42 23.40
CA ALA A 9 23.30 -5.17 23.08
C ALA A 9 22.67 -5.19 21.68
N SER A 10 23.40 -5.70 20.68
CA SER A 10 22.90 -5.93 19.31
C SER A 10 21.73 -6.91 19.27
N LYS A 11 21.80 -8.04 20.01
CA LYS A 11 20.69 -9.00 20.11
C LYS A 11 19.45 -8.40 20.78
N THR A 12 19.61 -7.58 21.83
CA THR A 12 18.49 -6.87 22.47
C THR A 12 17.90 -5.77 21.59
N LEU A 13 18.73 -5.04 20.83
CA LEU A 13 18.25 -4.03 19.89
C LEU A 13 17.51 -4.67 18.71
N TRP A 14 18.04 -5.76 18.16
CA TRP A 14 17.40 -6.54 17.11
C TRP A 14 16.11 -7.21 17.60
N GLY A 15 16.09 -7.68 18.84
CA GLY A 15 14.88 -8.19 19.50
C GLY A 15 13.80 -7.12 19.66
N LYS A 16 14.18 -5.90 20.06
CA LYS A 16 13.28 -4.74 20.16
C LYS A 16 12.78 -4.29 18.78
N ILE A 17 13.64 -4.19 17.77
CA ILE A 17 13.25 -3.83 16.39
C ILE A 17 12.24 -4.84 15.84
N LYS A 18 12.43 -6.13 16.12
CA LYS A 18 11.48 -7.18 15.72
C LYS A 18 10.15 -7.13 16.47
N SER A 19 10.11 -6.57 17.69
CA SER A 19 8.88 -6.51 18.49
C SER A 19 8.00 -5.30 18.15
N VAL A 20 8.55 -4.22 17.60
CA VAL A 20 7.78 -2.99 17.27
C VAL A 20 6.59 -3.26 16.34
N PRO A 21 6.72 -3.99 15.21
CA PRO A 21 5.58 -4.27 14.33
C PRO A 21 4.49 -5.12 14.99
N ILE A 22 4.85 -5.91 16.00
CA ILE A 22 3.93 -6.82 16.71
C ILE A 22 3.23 -6.09 17.86
N GLN A 23 3.94 -5.23 18.59
CA GLN A 23 3.42 -4.47 19.74
C GLN A 23 2.62 -3.25 19.30
N HIS A 24 3.01 -2.60 18.20
CA HIS A 24 2.36 -1.40 17.68
C HIS A 24 2.10 -1.50 16.16
N PRO A 25 1.27 -2.47 15.72
CA PRO A 25 1.04 -2.73 14.29
C PRO A 25 0.45 -1.54 13.54
N PHE A 26 -0.44 -0.78 14.19
CA PHE A 26 -1.01 0.44 13.61
C PHE A 26 0.06 1.53 13.42
N ALA A 27 0.80 1.87 14.47
CA ALA A 27 1.83 2.91 14.39
C ALA A 27 2.92 2.52 13.37
N PHE A 28 3.32 1.24 13.36
CA PHE A 28 4.24 0.73 12.36
C PHE A 28 3.69 0.89 10.94
N GLY A 29 2.45 0.47 10.69
CA GLY A 29 1.78 0.64 9.39
C GLY A 29 1.64 2.12 8.97
N PHE A 30 1.34 2.99 9.91
CA PHE A 30 1.23 4.44 9.73
C PHE A 30 2.54 5.05 9.25
N PHE A 31 3.62 4.85 10.01
CA PHE A 31 4.92 5.42 9.67
C PHE A 31 5.54 4.78 8.43
N LEU A 32 5.45 3.44 8.31
CA LEU A 32 5.98 2.74 7.15
C LEU A 32 5.31 3.22 5.87
N SER A 33 3.98 3.40 5.89
CA SER A 33 3.24 3.84 4.71
C SER A 33 3.60 5.26 4.31
N GLY A 34 3.64 6.21 5.26
CA GLY A 34 4.02 7.60 4.99
C GLY A 34 5.44 7.76 4.45
N PHE A 35 6.42 7.08 5.08
CA PHE A 35 7.80 7.14 4.59
C PHE A 35 7.99 6.41 3.27
N LYS A 36 7.31 5.27 3.06
CA LYS A 36 7.35 4.55 1.79
C LYS A 36 6.83 5.42 0.66
N THR A 37 5.69 6.11 0.82
CA THR A 37 5.13 6.92 -0.26
C THR A 37 5.97 8.15 -0.55
N SER A 38 6.49 8.83 0.49
CA SER A 38 7.46 9.92 0.31
C SER A 38 8.71 9.44 -0.43
N PHE A 39 9.28 8.29 -0.05
CA PHE A 39 10.45 7.72 -0.71
C PHE A 39 10.17 7.33 -2.18
N SER A 40 9.04 6.66 -2.45
CA SER A 40 8.61 6.32 -3.81
C SER A 40 8.53 7.54 -4.71
N ASP A 41 8.01 8.65 -4.20
CA ASP A 41 7.88 9.89 -4.93
C ASP A 41 9.24 10.57 -5.18
N LEU A 42 10.12 10.62 -4.15
CA LEU A 42 11.49 11.12 -4.33
C LEU A 42 12.28 10.33 -5.37
N LEU A 43 12.12 9.00 -5.38
CA LEU A 43 12.72 8.13 -6.40
C LEU A 43 12.22 8.48 -7.80
N VAL A 44 10.91 8.70 -7.97
CA VAL A 44 10.35 9.07 -9.27
C VAL A 44 10.88 10.42 -9.71
N GLN A 45 10.81 11.44 -8.85
CA GLN A 45 11.28 12.78 -9.19
C GLN A 45 12.77 12.81 -9.59
N LYS A 46 13.63 12.05 -8.90
CA LYS A 46 15.08 12.08 -9.14
C LYS A 46 15.58 11.08 -10.17
N VAL A 47 15.01 9.87 -10.21
CA VAL A 47 15.51 8.78 -11.06
C VAL A 47 14.73 8.67 -12.35
N VAL A 48 13.40 8.81 -12.30
CA VAL A 48 12.54 8.64 -13.47
C VAL A 48 12.38 9.95 -14.23
N GLU A 49 12.07 11.04 -13.52
CA GLU A 49 11.84 12.36 -14.12
C GLU A 49 13.13 13.20 -14.21
N GLN A 50 14.21 12.77 -13.53
CA GLN A 50 15.51 13.45 -13.53
C GLN A 50 15.44 14.96 -13.19
N ARG A 51 14.52 15.36 -12.30
CA ARG A 51 14.35 16.76 -11.92
C ARG A 51 15.59 17.30 -11.19
N GLU A 52 16.03 18.50 -11.57
CA GLU A 52 17.11 19.21 -10.88
C GLU A 52 16.72 19.55 -9.43
N THR A 53 15.49 20.03 -9.23
CA THR A 53 14.93 20.38 -7.91
C THR A 53 13.84 19.39 -7.48
N ILE A 54 13.68 19.23 -6.17
CA ILE A 54 12.60 18.38 -5.60
C ILE A 54 11.37 19.26 -5.39
N ASP A 55 10.24 18.78 -5.90
CA ASP A 55 8.92 19.30 -5.57
C ASP A 55 8.47 18.73 -4.22
N TRP A 56 8.66 19.54 -3.18
CA TRP A 56 8.28 19.19 -1.82
C TRP A 56 6.78 19.27 -1.56
N LYS A 57 6.02 20.05 -2.33
CA LYS A 57 4.54 20.09 -2.22
C LYS A 57 3.96 18.77 -2.71
N ARG A 58 4.38 18.29 -3.88
CA ARG A 58 4.08 16.95 -4.38
C ARG A 58 4.47 15.88 -3.37
N ASN A 59 5.71 15.94 -2.85
CA ASN A 59 6.17 14.93 -1.91
C ASN A 59 5.32 14.91 -0.62
N ALA A 60 4.94 16.09 -0.12
CA ALA A 60 4.06 16.22 1.03
C ALA A 60 2.67 15.62 0.77
N ALA A 61 2.13 15.74 -0.45
CA ALA A 61 0.87 15.11 -0.82
C ALA A 61 0.97 13.57 -0.76
N PHE A 62 2.03 12.99 -1.33
CA PHE A 62 2.29 11.55 -1.25
C PHE A 62 2.52 11.07 0.19
N ALA A 63 3.29 11.81 0.98
CA ALA A 63 3.53 11.51 2.38
C ALA A 63 2.22 11.54 3.18
N SER A 64 1.41 12.60 3.01
CA SER A 64 0.11 12.77 3.69
C SER A 64 -0.85 11.63 3.33
N PHE A 65 -0.95 11.28 2.05
CA PHE A 65 -1.75 10.14 1.61
C PHE A 65 -1.24 8.83 2.23
N GLY A 66 0.08 8.64 2.31
CA GLY A 66 0.70 7.48 2.93
C GLY A 66 0.43 7.36 4.42
N PHE A 67 0.56 8.45 5.18
CA PHE A 67 0.30 8.47 6.62
C PHE A 67 -1.17 8.24 6.91
N PHE A 68 -2.05 9.11 6.41
CA PHE A 68 -3.44 9.14 6.84
C PHE A 68 -4.30 8.09 6.15
N TYR A 69 -4.19 7.98 4.82
CA TYR A 69 -5.02 7.04 4.08
C TYR A 69 -4.47 5.61 4.14
N LEU A 70 -3.26 5.37 3.64
CA LEU A 70 -2.70 4.01 3.60
C LEU A 70 -2.41 3.47 5.01
N GLY A 71 -1.77 4.29 5.84
CA GLY A 71 -1.39 3.94 7.19
C GLY A 71 -2.55 3.86 8.18
N GLY A 72 -3.54 4.75 8.02
CA GLY A 72 -4.69 4.86 8.90
C GLY A 72 -5.94 4.14 8.37
N VAL A 73 -6.57 4.74 7.36
CA VAL A 73 -7.87 4.30 6.83
C VAL A 73 -7.78 2.90 6.22
N GLN A 74 -6.82 2.65 5.35
CA GLN A 74 -6.64 1.36 4.69
C GLN A 74 -6.28 0.26 5.69
N TYR A 75 -5.52 0.56 6.74
CA TYR A 75 -5.31 -0.39 7.85
C TYR A 75 -6.65 -0.78 8.49
N ALA A 76 -7.51 0.19 8.79
CA ALA A 76 -8.84 -0.08 9.35
C ALA A 76 -9.77 -0.84 8.39
N ILE A 77 -9.63 -0.65 7.07
CA ILE A 77 -10.40 -1.42 6.07
C ILE A 77 -9.86 -2.86 6.00
N TYR A 78 -8.55 -3.04 5.86
CA TYR A 78 -7.98 -4.36 5.58
C TYR A 78 -7.85 -5.24 6.83
N VAL A 79 -7.52 -4.68 7.99
CA VAL A 79 -7.27 -5.47 9.19
C VAL A 79 -8.59 -5.83 9.90
N PRO A 80 -9.38 -4.91 10.46
CA PRO A 80 -10.60 -5.28 11.16
C PRO A 80 -11.82 -5.48 10.25
N LEU A 81 -12.03 -4.68 9.20
CA LEU A 81 -13.26 -4.79 8.38
C LEU A 81 -13.22 -6.01 7.45
N PHE A 82 -12.19 -6.16 6.62
CA PHE A 82 -12.09 -7.29 5.69
C PHE A 82 -11.95 -8.63 6.41
N SER A 83 -11.26 -8.68 7.56
CA SER A 83 -11.20 -9.90 8.37
C SER A 83 -12.56 -10.32 8.93
N ARG A 84 -13.49 -9.37 9.20
CA ARG A 84 -14.86 -9.68 9.61
C ARG A 84 -15.74 -10.11 8.43
N MET A 85 -15.57 -9.48 7.27
CA MET A 85 -16.33 -9.82 6.06
C MET A 85 -15.90 -11.17 5.46
N PHE A 86 -14.61 -11.49 5.55
CA PHE A 86 -14.00 -12.68 4.94
C PHE A 86 -13.15 -13.47 5.97
N PRO A 87 -13.76 -14.03 7.03
CA PRO A 87 -13.02 -14.65 8.13
C PRO A 87 -12.17 -15.86 7.73
N GLY A 88 -12.50 -16.53 6.63
CA GLY A 88 -11.72 -17.65 6.11
C GLY A 88 -10.60 -17.25 5.15
N ALA A 89 -10.47 -15.97 4.76
CA ALA A 89 -9.43 -15.52 3.83
C ALA A 89 -8.03 -15.68 4.42
N ALA A 90 -7.84 -15.34 5.70
CA ALA A 90 -6.56 -15.53 6.40
C ALA A 90 -6.17 -17.02 6.50
N GLY A 91 -7.15 -17.88 6.82
CA GLY A 91 -6.97 -19.33 6.86
C GLY A 91 -6.65 -19.92 5.49
N PHE A 92 -7.33 -19.47 4.43
CA PHE A 92 -7.04 -19.87 3.06
C PHE A 92 -5.65 -19.42 2.61
N ALA A 93 -5.27 -18.20 2.95
CA ALA A 93 -3.93 -17.71 2.66
C ALA A 93 -2.87 -18.63 3.30
N ALA A 94 -3.05 -19.07 4.53
CA ALA A 94 -2.11 -19.95 5.23
C ALA A 94 -1.94 -21.36 4.63
N LYS A 95 -2.86 -21.82 3.78
CA LYS A 95 -2.84 -23.17 3.21
C LYS A 95 -1.73 -23.38 2.18
N SER A 96 -1.32 -24.65 2.03
CA SER A 96 -0.47 -25.10 0.92
C SER A 96 -1.20 -24.95 -0.42
N LEU A 97 -0.48 -24.87 -1.54
CA LEU A 97 -1.11 -24.75 -2.86
C LEU A 97 -2.07 -25.91 -3.18
N ARG A 98 -1.72 -27.13 -2.76
CA ARG A 98 -2.55 -28.32 -2.95
C ARG A 98 -3.87 -28.23 -2.20
N ASP A 99 -3.84 -27.68 -0.99
CA ASP A 99 -5.02 -27.54 -0.15
C ASP A 99 -5.89 -26.36 -0.58
N LYS A 100 -5.29 -25.31 -1.13
CA LYS A 100 -6.03 -24.18 -1.73
C LYS A 100 -6.89 -24.63 -2.91
N LEU A 101 -6.34 -25.47 -3.79
CA LEU A 101 -7.08 -26.00 -4.96
C LEU A 101 -8.33 -26.81 -4.56
N LYS A 102 -8.33 -27.38 -3.35
CA LYS A 102 -9.45 -28.15 -2.80
C LYS A 102 -10.43 -27.31 -1.97
N ASP A 103 -10.08 -26.06 -1.67
CA ASP A 103 -10.88 -25.17 -0.81
C ASP A 103 -11.63 -24.12 -1.64
N ALA A 104 -12.72 -24.56 -2.27
CA ALA A 104 -13.59 -23.69 -3.05
C ALA A 104 -14.15 -22.50 -2.24
N LYS A 105 -14.43 -22.71 -0.95
CA LYS A 105 -14.95 -21.68 -0.06
C LYS A 105 -13.91 -20.59 0.20
N GLY A 106 -12.66 -20.98 0.49
CA GLY A 106 -11.55 -20.05 0.65
C GLY A 106 -11.20 -19.30 -0.63
N MET A 107 -11.21 -19.99 -1.79
CA MET A 107 -11.04 -19.35 -3.10
C MET A 107 -12.12 -18.30 -3.36
N PHE A 108 -13.39 -18.60 -3.08
CA PHE A 108 -14.48 -17.65 -3.22
C PHE A 108 -14.31 -16.44 -2.30
N GLN A 109 -13.97 -16.64 -1.02
CA GLN A 109 -13.77 -15.54 -0.08
C GLN A 109 -12.60 -14.63 -0.48
N CYS A 110 -11.47 -15.20 -0.91
CA CYS A 110 -10.36 -14.41 -1.43
C CYS A 110 -10.70 -13.69 -2.73
N GLY A 111 -11.40 -14.36 -3.66
CA GLY A 111 -11.87 -13.75 -4.90
C GLY A 111 -12.82 -12.59 -4.64
N ALA A 112 -13.80 -12.78 -3.76
CA ALA A 112 -14.75 -11.74 -3.36
C ALA A 112 -14.04 -10.56 -2.67
N GLN A 113 -13.05 -10.81 -1.81
CA GLN A 113 -12.25 -9.77 -1.18
C GLN A 113 -11.45 -8.97 -2.22
N VAL A 114 -10.84 -9.64 -3.21
CA VAL A 114 -10.10 -8.97 -4.30
C VAL A 114 -11.05 -8.15 -5.18
N VAL A 115 -12.22 -8.68 -5.55
CA VAL A 115 -13.20 -7.94 -6.34
C VAL A 115 -13.71 -6.72 -5.58
N LEU A 116 -14.05 -6.87 -4.29
CA LEU A 116 -14.47 -5.74 -3.45
C LEU A 116 -13.37 -4.68 -3.37
N ASP A 117 -12.13 -5.12 -3.18
CA ASP A 117 -10.99 -4.22 -3.10
C ASP A 117 -10.76 -3.46 -4.43
N GLN A 118 -10.67 -4.19 -5.54
CA GLN A 118 -10.29 -3.65 -6.85
C GLN A 118 -11.42 -2.88 -7.56
N CYS A 119 -12.68 -3.25 -7.31
CA CYS A 119 -13.84 -2.68 -8.01
C CYS A 119 -14.70 -1.75 -7.14
N VAL A 120 -14.52 -1.73 -5.82
CA VAL A 120 -15.32 -0.88 -4.92
C VAL A 120 -14.41 0.04 -4.12
N HIS A 121 -13.50 -0.52 -3.30
CA HIS A 121 -12.64 0.29 -2.46
C HIS A 121 -11.69 1.19 -3.28
N HIS A 122 -11.06 0.66 -4.34
CA HIS A 122 -10.15 1.47 -5.14
C HIS A 122 -10.84 2.62 -5.90
N PRO A 123 -11.94 2.38 -6.66
CA PRO A 123 -12.62 3.45 -7.39
C PRO A 123 -13.38 4.45 -6.50
N LEU A 124 -13.92 4.01 -5.37
CA LEU A 124 -14.81 4.86 -4.56
C LEU A 124 -14.12 5.53 -3.38
N MET A 125 -12.95 5.02 -2.96
CA MET A 125 -12.24 5.55 -1.79
C MET A 125 -10.78 5.86 -2.12
N TYR A 126 -9.99 4.88 -2.58
CA TYR A 126 -8.54 5.06 -2.76
C TYR A 126 -8.21 6.22 -3.70
N PHE A 127 -8.74 6.20 -4.92
CA PHE A 127 -8.45 7.24 -5.90
C PHE A 127 -9.09 8.57 -5.53
N PRO A 128 -10.40 8.66 -5.21
CA PRO A 128 -10.98 9.93 -4.79
C PRO A 128 -10.21 10.60 -3.66
N VAL A 129 -9.83 9.85 -2.62
CA VAL A 129 -9.07 10.40 -1.50
C VAL A 129 -7.65 10.80 -1.92
N PHE A 130 -7.00 10.05 -2.81
CA PHE A 130 -5.70 10.46 -3.36
C PHE A 130 -5.79 11.81 -4.08
N TYR A 131 -6.75 11.98 -5.00
CA TYR A 131 -6.96 13.23 -5.72
C TYR A 131 -7.32 14.38 -4.77
N CYS A 132 -8.21 14.16 -3.80
CA CYS A 132 -8.54 15.16 -2.78
C CYS A 132 -7.32 15.51 -1.90
N THR A 133 -6.49 14.53 -1.53
CA THR A 133 -5.30 14.78 -0.71
C THR A 133 -4.29 15.62 -1.48
N ARG A 134 -4.08 15.31 -2.76
CA ARG A 134 -3.23 16.12 -3.63
C ARG A 134 -3.77 17.54 -3.77
N GLU A 135 -5.06 17.67 -4.05
CA GLU A 135 -5.75 18.95 -4.18
C GLU A 135 -5.55 19.83 -2.95
N LEU A 136 -5.76 19.27 -1.75
CA LEU A 136 -5.66 19.97 -0.47
C LEU A 136 -4.22 20.35 -0.08
N VAL A 137 -3.22 19.60 -0.55
CA VAL A 137 -1.82 19.79 -0.14
C VAL A 137 -1.03 20.63 -1.14
N VAL A 138 -1.32 20.50 -2.43
CA VAL A 138 -0.56 21.16 -3.50
C VAL A 138 -1.09 22.57 -3.79
N HIS A 139 -2.41 22.74 -3.80
CA HIS A 139 -3.04 24.03 -4.17
C HIS A 139 -3.32 24.90 -2.95
N ASP A 140 -3.00 26.19 -3.06
CA ASP A 140 -3.24 27.16 -2.00
C ASP A 140 -4.76 27.48 -1.87
N GLU A 141 -5.50 27.35 -2.96
CA GLU A 141 -6.97 27.42 -3.02
C GLU A 141 -7.54 26.08 -3.53
N PRO A 142 -7.84 25.12 -2.63
CA PRO A 142 -8.31 23.80 -3.02
C PRO A 142 -9.78 23.81 -3.46
N ASP A 143 -10.07 23.14 -4.58
CA ASP A 143 -11.42 22.91 -5.09
C ASP A 143 -11.69 21.40 -5.22
N LEU A 144 -12.51 20.88 -4.31
CA LEU A 144 -12.90 19.47 -4.34
C LEU A 144 -13.73 19.08 -5.57
N LYS A 145 -14.44 20.03 -6.19
CA LYS A 145 -15.17 19.73 -7.44
C LYS A 145 -14.18 19.53 -8.58
N ARG A 146 -13.13 20.36 -8.65
CA ARG A 146 -12.04 20.20 -9.61
C ARG A 146 -11.39 18.84 -9.49
N CYS A 147 -10.97 18.44 -8.29
CA CYS A 147 -10.27 17.17 -8.11
C CYS A 147 -11.16 15.95 -8.42
N LEU A 148 -12.46 16.01 -8.11
CA LEU A 148 -13.39 14.92 -8.45
C LEU A 148 -13.68 14.84 -9.95
N ASN A 149 -13.74 15.99 -10.64
CA ASN A 149 -13.88 16.01 -12.10
C ASN A 149 -12.62 15.48 -12.79
N GLU A 150 -11.44 15.84 -12.28
CA GLU A 150 -10.17 15.32 -12.77
C GLU A 150 -10.07 13.80 -12.55
N TYR A 151 -10.40 13.32 -11.35
CA TYR A 151 -10.49 11.89 -11.09
C TYR A 151 -11.46 11.21 -12.05
N ARG A 152 -12.65 11.78 -12.29
CA ARG A 152 -13.63 11.20 -13.21
C ARG A 152 -13.08 11.08 -14.64
N GLY A 153 -12.29 12.05 -15.10
CA GLY A 153 -11.60 11.99 -16.39
C GLY A 153 -10.53 10.90 -16.45
N ASN A 154 -9.77 10.77 -15.37
CA ASN A 154 -8.62 9.86 -15.29
C ASN A 154 -8.97 8.43 -14.82
N MET A 155 -10.18 8.23 -14.28
CA MET A 155 -10.59 7.01 -13.58
C MET A 155 -10.30 5.74 -14.38
N LYS A 156 -10.60 5.73 -15.68
CA LYS A 156 -10.38 4.55 -16.52
C LYS A 156 -8.88 4.22 -16.65
N GLU A 157 -8.06 5.25 -16.89
CA GLU A 157 -6.62 5.07 -17.04
C GLU A 157 -6.00 4.60 -15.72
N ASP A 158 -6.40 5.23 -14.61
CA ASP A 158 -5.92 4.92 -13.26
C ASP A 158 -6.29 3.50 -12.83
N LEU A 159 -7.53 3.07 -13.08
CA LEU A 159 -7.98 1.72 -12.75
C LEU A 159 -7.32 0.67 -13.64
N VAL A 160 -7.13 0.95 -14.93
CA VAL A 160 -6.42 0.02 -15.81
C VAL A 160 -4.95 -0.11 -15.40
N ALA A 161 -4.29 1.00 -15.05
CA ALA A 161 -2.92 0.96 -14.53
C ALA A 161 -2.85 0.18 -13.20
N LEU A 162 -3.79 0.40 -12.29
CA LEU A 162 -3.90 -0.33 -11.03
C LEU A 162 -4.05 -1.83 -11.28
N TRP A 163 -5.00 -2.24 -12.13
CA TRP A 163 -5.26 -3.65 -12.40
C TRP A 163 -4.08 -4.34 -13.09
N LYS A 164 -3.37 -3.65 -13.99
CA LYS A 164 -2.14 -4.18 -14.62
C LYS A 164 -1.07 -4.53 -13.60
N VAL A 165 -1.02 -3.85 -12.46
CA VAL A 165 -0.04 -4.13 -11.40
C VAL A 165 -0.62 -5.12 -10.38
N TRP A 166 -1.79 -4.83 -9.83
CA TRP A 166 -2.34 -5.55 -8.69
C TRP A 166 -2.97 -6.88 -9.04
N VAL A 167 -3.62 -7.04 -10.19
CA VAL A 167 -4.23 -8.33 -10.56
C VAL A 167 -3.14 -9.40 -10.75
N PRO A 168 -2.10 -9.19 -11.57
CA PRO A 168 -1.00 -10.16 -11.69
C PRO A 168 -0.26 -10.39 -10.38
N SER A 169 0.02 -9.32 -9.63
CA SER A 169 0.71 -9.43 -8.34
C SER A 169 -0.09 -10.25 -7.34
N THR A 170 -1.41 -10.08 -7.29
CA THR A 170 -2.30 -10.82 -6.40
C THR A 170 -2.34 -12.29 -6.78
N ILE A 171 -2.43 -12.61 -8.07
CA ILE A 171 -2.36 -13.99 -8.57
C ILE A 171 -1.04 -14.62 -8.15
N ILE A 172 0.09 -13.95 -8.39
CA ILE A 172 1.41 -14.47 -8.04
C ILE A 172 1.56 -14.67 -6.53
N ASN A 173 1.08 -13.72 -5.73
CA ASN A 173 1.16 -13.78 -4.28
C ASN A 173 0.39 -14.98 -3.72
N PHE A 174 -0.84 -15.20 -4.20
CA PHE A 174 -1.66 -16.30 -3.71
C PHE A 174 -1.27 -17.66 -4.31
N ALA A 175 -0.79 -17.70 -5.56
CA ALA A 175 -0.49 -18.94 -6.27
C ALA A 175 0.95 -19.45 -6.07
N PHE A 176 1.93 -18.59 -5.80
CA PHE A 176 3.34 -19.01 -5.81
C PHE A 176 4.13 -18.58 -4.57
N MET A 177 3.75 -17.49 -3.90
CA MET A 177 4.58 -16.97 -2.81
C MET A 177 4.45 -17.79 -1.52
N PRO A 178 5.58 -18.25 -0.93
CA PRO A 178 5.57 -18.88 0.38
C PRO A 178 5.12 -17.88 1.45
N MET A 179 4.55 -18.37 2.55
CA MET A 179 3.91 -17.52 3.57
C MET A 179 4.78 -16.37 4.08
N TRP A 180 6.08 -16.61 4.28
CA TRP A 180 7.02 -15.59 4.74
C TRP A 180 7.30 -14.49 3.69
N ALA A 181 7.21 -14.81 2.39
CA ALA A 181 7.55 -13.89 1.30
C ALA A 181 6.36 -13.02 0.86
N ARG A 182 5.13 -13.38 1.26
CA ARG A 182 3.92 -12.69 0.79
C ARG A 182 3.85 -11.23 1.23
N ILE A 183 4.17 -10.94 2.48
CA ILE A 183 4.16 -9.58 3.01
C ILE A 183 5.26 -8.73 2.36
N PRO A 184 6.53 -9.19 2.27
CA PRO A 184 7.56 -8.49 1.49
C PRO A 184 7.17 -8.26 0.01
N PHE A 185 6.58 -9.27 -0.65
CA PHE A 185 6.14 -9.15 -2.04
C PHE A 185 5.08 -8.06 -2.21
N VAL A 186 4.04 -8.06 -1.37
CA VAL A 186 3.00 -7.01 -1.42
C VAL A 186 3.58 -5.63 -1.12
N ALA A 187 4.53 -5.53 -0.18
CA ALA A 187 5.22 -4.26 0.10
C ALA A 187 6.02 -3.77 -1.12
N ALA A 188 6.70 -4.65 -1.84
CA ALA A 188 7.41 -4.33 -3.07
C ALA A 188 6.46 -3.91 -4.21
N THR A 189 5.37 -4.65 -4.43
CA THR A 189 4.30 -4.26 -5.37
C THR A 189 3.72 -2.90 -5.00
N SER A 190 3.51 -2.63 -3.71
CA SER A 190 2.97 -1.36 -3.24
C SER A 190 3.93 -0.19 -3.48
N LEU A 191 5.24 -0.39 -3.30
CA LEU A 191 6.26 0.59 -3.62
C LEU A 191 6.26 0.88 -5.13
N LEU A 192 6.27 -0.16 -5.96
CA LEU A 192 6.19 -0.04 -7.42
C LEU A 192 4.94 0.71 -7.87
N TRP A 193 3.78 0.33 -7.35
CA TRP A 193 2.51 1.00 -7.65
C TRP A 193 2.54 2.47 -7.24
N THR A 194 3.08 2.79 -6.07
CA THR A 194 3.17 4.18 -5.61
C THR A 194 4.08 5.01 -6.53
N SER A 195 5.17 4.43 -7.01
CA SER A 195 6.04 5.08 -7.99
C SER A 195 5.35 5.28 -9.34
N ILE A 196 4.57 4.30 -9.82
CA ILE A 196 3.75 4.46 -11.03
C ILE A 196 2.72 5.57 -10.85
N LEU A 197 2.01 5.59 -9.71
CA LEU A 197 1.02 6.63 -9.40
C LEU A 197 1.66 8.02 -9.33
N SER A 198 2.85 8.12 -8.73
CA SER A 198 3.64 9.35 -8.70
C SER A 198 4.04 9.78 -10.11
N ALA A 199 4.51 8.87 -10.97
CA ALA A 199 4.86 9.21 -12.35
C ALA A 199 3.63 9.63 -13.19
N MET A 200 2.46 9.00 -12.96
CA MET A 200 1.25 9.29 -13.73
C MET A 200 0.53 10.57 -13.26
N ARG A 201 0.52 10.84 -11.95
CA ARG A 201 -0.39 11.82 -11.31
C ARG A 201 0.30 12.74 -10.30
N GLY A 202 1.63 12.69 -10.21
CA GLY A 202 2.42 13.54 -9.34
C GLY A 202 2.98 14.79 -10.02
N GLY A 203 3.15 14.79 -11.34
CA GLY A 203 3.46 16.00 -12.10
C GLY A 203 2.20 16.78 -12.45
N ASP A 204 2.31 18.11 -12.48
CA ASP A 204 1.38 18.98 -13.22
C ASP A 204 1.62 18.86 -14.73
#